data_AF-A0A136P7B1-F1
#
_entry.id   AF-A0A136P7B1-F1
#
_cell.length_a   1.000
_cell.length_b   1.000
_cell.length_c   1.000
_cell.angle_alpha   90.00
_cell.angle_beta   90.00
_cell.angle_gamma   90.00
#
_symmetry.space_group_name_H-M   'P 1'
#
loop_
_entity.id
_entity.type
_entity.pdbx_description
1 polymer ?
#
loop_
_entity_poly.entity_id
_entity_poly.type
_entity_poly.pdbx_seq_one_letter_code
_entity_poly.pdbx_strand_id
1 'polypeptide(L)'
;MADLNQQLDAVKSKENFLEKITRIIPGYDGYVNRDNSRELDTILRNTLAARLDANQVKLKNVVLNLSQRGKLFESDSIDKLDKKLQLCVGKFKAAARGYSGAFDVVKVKEDKLNQLYQFDASLLNNVDVISESCTALENSSKANTEIKAETEKTSTLLDELVKMFDEREKILNTV
;
A
#
# COMPACT_ATOMS: atom_id res chain seq x y z
N MET A 1 29.08 -6.97 16.51
CA MET A 1 27.78 -7.10 17.24
C MET A 1 26.64 -6.37 16.52
N ALA A 2 26.82 -5.14 16.03
CA ALA A 2 25.77 -4.41 15.28
C ALA A 2 25.35 -5.10 13.96
N ASP A 3 26.32 -5.65 13.23
CA ASP A 3 26.11 -6.28 11.92
C ASP A 3 25.26 -7.57 12.00
N LEU A 4 25.45 -8.37 13.06
CA LEU A 4 24.71 -9.62 13.25
C LEU A 4 23.23 -9.36 13.60
N ASN A 5 22.95 -8.34 14.42
CA ASN A 5 21.59 -7.94 14.74
C ASN A 5 20.87 -7.39 13.50
N GLN A 6 21.57 -6.58 12.69
CA GLN A 6 21.03 -6.06 11.44
C GLN A 6 20.72 -7.17 10.42
N GLN A 7 21.57 -8.20 10.34
CA GLN A 7 21.30 -9.39 9.53
C GLN A 7 20.10 -10.19 10.06
N LEU A 8 19.98 -10.33 11.39
CA LEU A 8 18.87 -11.05 12.02
C LEU A 8 17.53 -10.33 11.81
N ASP A 9 17.51 -9.00 11.90
CA ASP A 9 16.33 -8.18 11.65
C ASP A 9 15.94 -8.21 10.16
N ALA A 10 16.93 -8.20 9.26
CA ALA A 10 16.68 -8.37 7.83
C ALA A 10 16.05 -9.74 7.52
N VAL A 11 16.56 -10.82 8.11
CA VAL A 11 16.00 -12.17 7.93
C VAL A 11 14.57 -12.25 8.48
N LYS A 12 14.33 -11.78 9.70
CA LYS A 12 12.98 -11.75 10.28
C LYS A 12 11.99 -10.91 9.48
N SER A 13 12.43 -9.76 8.95
CA SER A 13 11.60 -8.89 8.13
C SER A 13 11.19 -9.57 6.82
N LYS A 14 12.11 -10.33 6.22
CA LYS A 14 11.83 -11.16 5.04
C LYS A 14 10.87 -12.29 5.36
N GLU A 15 11.09 -13.06 6.42
CA GLU A 15 10.19 -14.16 6.82
C GLU A 15 8.76 -13.66 7.06
N ASN A 16 8.60 -12.58 7.83
CA ASN A 16 7.30 -11.95 8.06
C ASN A 16 6.63 -11.48 6.77
N PHE A 17 7.40 -10.93 5.82
CA PHE A 17 6.88 -10.55 4.52
C PHE A 17 6.45 -11.77 3.70
N LEU A 18 7.30 -12.79 3.61
CA LEU A 18 7.02 -14.05 2.89
C LEU A 18 5.77 -14.72 3.44
N GLU A 19 5.59 -14.76 4.76
CA GLU A 19 4.36 -15.27 5.39
C GLU A 19 3.13 -14.44 5.04
N LYS A 20 3.24 -13.10 5.05
CA LYS A 20 2.11 -12.24 4.67
C LYS A 20 1.75 -12.39 3.21
N ILE A 21 2.74 -12.43 2.32
CA ILE A 21 2.48 -12.46 0.88
C ILE A 21 2.06 -13.84 0.39
N THR A 22 2.55 -14.94 0.98
CA THR A 22 2.08 -16.31 0.67
C THR A 22 0.61 -16.53 1.04
N ARG A 23 0.10 -15.84 2.08
CA ARG A 23 -1.34 -15.82 2.39
C ARG A 23 -2.17 -15.08 1.34
N ILE A 24 -1.55 -14.15 0.62
CA ILE A 24 -2.22 -13.28 -0.36
C ILE A 24 -2.09 -13.86 -1.77
N ILE A 25 -0.92 -14.42 -2.10
CA ILE A 25 -0.52 -14.99 -3.38
C ILE A 25 -0.07 -16.44 -3.09
N PRO A 26 -0.96 -17.43 -3.28
CA PRO A 26 -0.61 -18.84 -3.14
C PRO A 26 0.53 -19.22 -4.09
N GLY A 27 1.57 -19.88 -3.58
CA GLY A 27 2.74 -20.29 -4.38
C GLY A 27 3.83 -19.22 -4.52
N TYR A 28 3.78 -18.15 -3.72
CA TYR A 28 4.86 -17.17 -3.65
C TYR A 28 6.13 -17.76 -3.05
N ASP A 29 7.18 -17.95 -3.85
CA ASP A 29 8.51 -18.44 -3.41
C ASP A 29 9.57 -17.32 -3.40
N GLY A 30 9.13 -16.07 -3.52
CA GLY A 30 10.03 -14.90 -3.60
C GLY A 30 10.60 -14.61 -4.98
N TYR A 31 11.47 -13.60 -4.99
CA TYR A 31 12.15 -13.06 -6.17
C TYR A 31 13.38 -13.90 -6.59
N VAL A 32 13.20 -15.22 -6.73
CA VAL A 32 14.28 -16.16 -7.07
C VAL A 32 14.71 -16.05 -8.55
N ASN A 33 13.76 -15.78 -9.44
CA ASN A 33 13.99 -15.65 -10.88
C ASN A 33 13.47 -14.31 -11.42
N ARG A 34 14.13 -13.73 -12.43
CA ARG A 34 13.78 -12.41 -12.99
C ARG A 34 12.35 -12.33 -13.52
N ASP A 35 11.93 -13.35 -14.27
CA ASP A 35 10.60 -13.36 -14.88
C ASP A 35 9.52 -13.61 -13.81
N ASN A 36 9.81 -14.47 -12.82
CA ASN A 36 8.98 -14.61 -11.63
C ASN A 36 8.86 -13.27 -10.88
N SER A 37 9.94 -12.50 -10.79
CA SER A 37 9.94 -11.23 -10.05
C SER A 37 9.06 -10.15 -10.66
N ARG A 38 8.98 -10.10 -12.00
CA ARG A 38 8.09 -9.18 -12.72
C ARG A 38 6.62 -9.55 -12.54
N GLU A 39 6.33 -10.84 -12.60
CA GLU A 39 4.98 -11.35 -12.41
C GLU A 39 4.53 -11.11 -10.96
N LEU A 40 5.37 -11.44 -9.99
CA LEU A 40 5.12 -11.22 -8.57
C LEU A 40 4.93 -9.74 -8.22
N ASP A 41 5.73 -8.83 -8.78
CA ASP A 41 5.51 -7.38 -8.67
C ASP A 41 4.13 -6.96 -9.18
N THR A 42 3.76 -7.45 -10.36
CA THR A 42 2.48 -7.12 -11.00
C THR A 42 1.31 -7.62 -10.14
N ILE A 43 1.40 -8.86 -9.64
CA ILE A 43 0.37 -9.44 -8.77
C ILE A 43 0.28 -8.62 -7.48
N LEU A 44 1.40 -8.34 -6.81
CA LEU A 44 1.40 -7.55 -5.57
C LEU A 44 0.73 -6.18 -5.77
N ARG A 45 1.13 -5.42 -6.79
CA ARG A 45 0.54 -4.10 -7.07
C ARG A 45 -0.95 -4.18 -7.36
N ASN A 46 -1.38 -5.17 -8.12
CA ASN A 46 -2.81 -5.39 -8.40
C ASN A 46 -3.57 -5.76 -7.13
N THR A 47 -2.98 -6.55 -6.23
CA THR A 47 -3.61 -6.90 -4.96
C THR A 47 -3.72 -5.70 -4.02
N LEU A 48 -2.66 -4.90 -3.90
CA LEU A 48 -2.68 -3.65 -3.13
C LEU A 48 -3.75 -2.68 -3.67
N ALA A 49 -3.79 -2.53 -4.99
CA ALA A 49 -4.79 -1.70 -5.66
C ALA A 49 -6.22 -2.20 -5.38
N ALA A 50 -6.47 -3.51 -5.49
CA ALA A 50 -7.78 -4.09 -5.21
C ALA A 50 -8.22 -3.89 -3.75
N ARG A 51 -7.30 -4.02 -2.79
CA ARG A 51 -7.58 -3.75 -1.38
C ARG A 51 -7.93 -2.29 -1.12
N LEU A 52 -7.19 -1.36 -1.72
CA LEU A 52 -7.50 0.07 -1.63
C LEU A 52 -8.85 0.38 -2.27
N ASP A 53 -9.13 -0.17 -3.45
CA ASP A 53 -10.37 0.04 -4.23
C ASP A 53 -11.61 -0.40 -3.44
N ALA A 54 -11.52 -1.48 -2.66
CA ALA A 54 -12.59 -1.95 -1.79
C ALA A 54 -13.03 -0.92 -0.73
N ASN A 55 -12.17 0.03 -0.36
CA ASN A 55 -12.52 1.08 0.60
C ASN A 55 -13.46 2.16 0.03
N GLN A 56 -13.64 2.24 -1.30
CA GLN A 56 -14.59 3.19 -1.91
C GLN A 56 -16.03 2.98 -1.42
N VAL A 57 -16.42 1.73 -1.20
CA VAL A 57 -17.76 1.41 -0.68
C VAL A 57 -17.95 2.04 0.71
N LYS A 58 -16.92 1.98 1.56
CA LYS A 58 -16.97 2.58 2.91
C LYS A 58 -17.08 4.11 2.83
N LEU A 59 -16.32 4.76 1.94
CA LEU A 59 -16.41 6.22 1.77
C LEU A 59 -17.79 6.66 1.24
N LYS A 60 -18.38 5.90 0.30
CA LYS A 60 -19.76 6.15 -0.17
C LYS A 60 -20.78 6.00 0.96
N ASN A 61 -20.60 5.02 1.84
CA ASN A 61 -21.45 4.86 3.02
C ASN A 61 -21.32 6.05 3.98
N VAL A 62 -20.11 6.60 4.16
CA VAL A 62 -19.91 7.82 4.96
C VAL A 62 -20.72 8.99 4.39
N VAL A 63 -20.64 9.24 3.07
CA VAL A 63 -21.42 10.31 2.41
C VAL A 63 -22.93 10.10 2.59
N LEU A 64 -23.40 8.85 2.44
CA LEU A 64 -24.80 8.50 2.67
C LEU A 64 -25.24 8.80 4.11
N ASN A 65 -24.44 8.41 5.10
CA ASN A 65 -24.73 8.66 6.51
C ASN A 65 -24.77 10.16 6.83
N LEU A 66 -23.86 10.95 6.27
CA LEU A 66 -23.86 12.41 6.43
C LEU A 66 -25.10 13.06 5.79
N SER A 67 -25.47 12.60 4.59
CA SER A 67 -26.65 13.10 3.87
C SER A 67 -27.95 12.83 4.64
N GLN A 68 -28.14 11.61 5.14
CA GLN A 68 -29.30 11.24 5.96
C GLN A 68 -29.44 12.07 7.25
N ARG A 69 -28.34 12.66 7.71
CA ARG A 69 -28.27 13.47 8.94
C ARG A 69 -28.26 14.98 8.66
N GLY A 70 -28.40 15.40 7.40
CA GLY A 70 -28.40 16.82 7.01
C GLY A 70 -27.01 17.49 7.04
N LYS A 71 -25.93 16.72 7.14
CA LYS A 71 -24.53 17.21 7.23
C LYS A 71 -23.82 17.24 5.87
N LEU A 72 -24.53 17.61 4.79
CA LEU A 72 -23.98 17.53 3.44
C LEU A 72 -22.73 18.42 3.24
N PHE A 73 -22.62 19.53 3.97
CA PHE A 73 -21.40 20.36 3.93
C PHE A 73 -20.14 19.63 4.40
N GLU A 74 -20.26 18.58 5.22
CA GLU A 74 -19.15 17.74 5.67
C GLU A 74 -18.76 16.66 4.63
N SER A 75 -19.53 16.48 3.55
CA SER A 75 -19.21 15.47 2.53
C SER A 75 -18.08 15.87 1.58
N ASP A 76 -17.82 17.16 1.38
CA ASP A 76 -16.77 17.65 0.45
C ASP A 76 -15.38 17.12 0.82
N SER A 77 -15.07 17.01 2.11
CA SER A 77 -13.80 16.41 2.56
C SER A 77 -13.71 14.91 2.24
N ILE A 78 -14.85 14.21 2.24
CA ILE A 78 -14.92 12.79 1.90
C ILE A 78 -14.84 12.59 0.39
N ASP A 79 -15.45 13.46 -0.41
CA ASP A 79 -15.33 13.43 -1.87
C ASP A 79 -13.89 13.68 -2.33
N LYS A 80 -13.17 14.60 -1.66
CA LYS A 80 -11.74 14.80 -1.88
C LYS A 80 -10.91 13.57 -1.50
N LEU A 81 -11.26 12.90 -0.39
CA LEU A 81 -10.61 11.68 0.05
C LEU A 81 -10.84 10.53 -0.94
N ASP A 82 -12.06 10.37 -1.46
CA ASP A 82 -12.40 9.35 -2.46
C ASP A 82 -11.62 9.54 -3.76
N LYS A 83 -11.55 10.77 -4.27
CA LYS A 83 -10.71 11.09 -5.44
C LYS A 83 -9.24 10.78 -5.21
N LYS A 84 -8.71 11.07 -4.02
CA LYS A 84 -7.32 10.74 -3.65
C LYS A 84 -7.11 9.23 -3.63
N LEU A 85 -8.02 8.47 -3.02
CA LEU A 85 -7.98 7.01 -3.01
C LEU A 85 -7.96 6.44 -4.44
N GLN A 86 -8.83 6.94 -5.32
CA GLN A 86 -8.87 6.54 -6.74
C GLN A 86 -7.56 6.86 -7.48
N LEU A 87 -6.97 8.03 -7.24
CA LEU A 87 -5.68 8.39 -7.81
C LEU A 87 -4.58 7.41 -7.35
N CYS A 88 -4.57 7.05 -6.06
CA CYS A 88 -3.64 6.05 -5.51
C CYS A 88 -3.82 4.71 -6.23
N VAL A 89 -5.06 4.18 -6.27
CA VAL A 89 -5.39 2.93 -6.97
C VAL A 89 -4.95 2.95 -8.43
N GLY A 90 -5.22 4.06 -9.13
CA GLY A 90 -4.79 4.27 -10.51
C GLY A 90 -3.28 4.19 -10.66
N LYS A 91 -2.54 4.78 -9.72
CA LYS A 91 -1.06 4.76 -9.73
C LYS A 91 -0.49 3.35 -9.57
N PHE A 92 -1.02 2.55 -8.64
CA PHE A 92 -0.60 1.15 -8.48
C PHE A 92 -0.86 0.32 -9.75
N LYS A 93 -2.03 0.51 -10.38
CA LYS A 93 -2.43 -0.21 -11.62
C LYS A 93 -1.64 0.26 -12.85
N ALA A 94 -1.35 1.56 -12.95
CA ALA A 94 -0.73 2.17 -14.14
C ALA A 94 0.79 2.12 -14.13
N ALA A 95 1.44 1.86 -12.99
CA ALA A 95 2.88 1.73 -12.94
C ALA A 95 3.36 0.67 -13.94
N ALA A 96 4.38 1.02 -14.73
CA ALA A 96 4.93 0.15 -15.76
C ALA A 96 5.42 -1.17 -15.14
N ARG A 97 5.61 -2.21 -15.97
CA ARG A 97 6.31 -3.43 -15.51
C ARG A 97 7.78 -3.07 -15.25
N GLY A 98 8.08 -2.59 -14.05
CA GLY A 98 9.39 -2.10 -13.63
C GLY A 98 10.37 -3.25 -13.45
N TYR A 99 11.09 -3.60 -14.51
CA TYR A 99 12.37 -4.30 -14.44
C TYR A 99 13.08 -4.14 -15.79
N SER A 100 13.57 -2.94 -16.09
CA SER A 100 14.56 -2.75 -17.16
C SER A 100 15.81 -3.57 -16.80
N GLY A 101 16.44 -4.23 -17.78
CA GLY A 101 17.50 -5.23 -17.58
C GLY A 101 18.82 -4.72 -16.98
N ALA A 102 18.81 -3.66 -16.15
CA ALA A 102 19.98 -2.99 -15.57
C ALA A 102 20.57 -3.69 -14.33
N PHE A 103 19.95 -4.76 -13.81
CA PHE A 103 20.40 -5.46 -12.61
C PHE A 103 21.42 -6.59 -12.91
N ASP A 104 22.60 -6.27 -13.44
CA ASP A 104 23.59 -7.30 -13.86
C ASP A 104 24.79 -7.50 -12.90
N VAL A 105 24.77 -6.91 -11.71
CA VAL A 105 25.83 -7.11 -10.69
C VAL A 105 25.29 -7.90 -9.48
N VAL A 106 25.83 -9.11 -9.26
CA VAL A 106 25.30 -10.11 -8.31
C VAL A 106 25.20 -9.61 -6.86
N LYS A 107 26.17 -8.83 -6.35
CA LYS A 107 26.11 -8.31 -4.97
C LYS A 107 25.13 -7.14 -4.79
N VAL A 108 24.96 -6.30 -5.81
CA VAL A 108 23.99 -5.19 -5.80
C VAL A 108 22.55 -5.73 -5.81
N LYS A 109 22.34 -6.96 -6.32
CA LYS A 109 21.03 -7.64 -6.30
C LYS A 109 20.54 -7.90 -4.88
N GLU A 110 21.35 -8.45 -3.98
CA GLU A 110 20.86 -8.85 -2.65
C GLU A 110 20.43 -7.67 -1.79
N ASP A 111 21.22 -6.59 -1.75
CA ASP A 111 20.90 -5.41 -0.94
C ASP A 111 19.67 -4.66 -1.47
N LYS A 112 19.60 -4.42 -2.79
CA LYS A 112 18.43 -3.78 -3.41
C LYS A 112 17.18 -4.67 -3.29
N LEU A 113 17.33 -5.99 -3.36
CA LEU A 113 16.21 -6.92 -3.20
C LEU A 113 15.67 -6.92 -1.76
N ASN A 114 16.56 -6.88 -0.77
CA ASN A 114 16.16 -6.77 0.64
C ASN A 114 15.40 -5.47 0.90
N GLN A 115 15.86 -4.36 0.33
CA GLN A 115 15.16 -3.09 0.40
C GLN A 115 13.78 -3.19 -0.25
N LEU A 116 13.68 -3.80 -1.44
CA LEU A 116 12.40 -3.98 -2.13
C LEU A 116 11.40 -4.79 -1.28
N TYR A 117 11.85 -5.89 -0.67
CA TYR A 117 11.03 -6.67 0.25
C TYR A 117 10.53 -5.86 1.45
N GLN A 118 11.39 -5.02 2.03
CA GLN A 118 11.00 -4.16 3.16
C GLN A 118 9.99 -3.08 2.73
N PHE A 119 10.16 -2.50 1.54
CA PHE A 119 9.19 -1.59 0.95
C PHE A 119 7.85 -2.28 0.73
N ASP A 120 7.85 -3.46 0.11
CA ASP A 120 6.63 -4.22 -0.19
C ASP A 120 5.88 -4.63 1.07
N ALA A 121 6.60 -5.05 2.13
CA ALA A 121 6.01 -5.33 3.44
C ALA A 121 5.37 -4.08 4.06
N SER A 122 6.04 -2.94 3.93
CA SER A 122 5.57 -1.68 4.46
C SER A 122 4.36 -1.16 3.68
N LEU A 123 4.32 -1.33 2.35
CA LEU A 123 3.19 -0.98 1.51
C LEU A 123 1.94 -1.81 1.88
N LEU A 124 2.10 -3.12 2.05
CA LEU A 124 1.02 -4.00 2.54
C LEU A 124 0.47 -3.50 3.88
N ASN A 125 1.35 -3.23 4.83
CA ASN A 125 0.96 -2.76 6.15
C ASN A 125 0.20 -1.42 6.10
N ASN A 126 0.68 -0.47 5.29
CA ASN A 126 0.03 0.83 5.14
C ASN A 126 -1.35 0.72 4.48
N VAL A 127 -1.52 -0.16 3.48
CA VAL A 127 -2.84 -0.41 2.88
C VAL A 127 -3.82 -1.00 3.89
N ASP A 128 -3.36 -1.89 4.79
CA ASP A 128 -4.19 -2.43 5.85
C ASP A 128 -4.57 -1.33 6.86
N VAL A 129 -3.63 -0.48 7.29
CA VAL A 129 -3.88 0.67 8.18
C VAL A 129 -4.86 1.67 7.56
N ILE A 130 -4.75 1.96 6.26
CA ILE A 130 -5.71 2.81 5.53
C ILE A 130 -7.09 2.15 5.54
N SER A 131 -7.16 0.84 5.33
CA SER A 131 -8.42 0.10 5.31
C SER A 131 -9.11 0.11 6.68
N GLU A 132 -8.34 0.04 7.76
CA GLU A 132 -8.82 0.20 9.14
C GLU A 132 -9.32 1.63 9.40
N SER A 133 -8.57 2.64 8.97
CA SER A 133 -8.96 4.06 9.10
C SER A 133 -10.25 4.37 8.33
N CYS A 134 -10.43 3.83 7.12
CA CYS A 134 -11.69 3.92 6.37
C CYS A 134 -12.87 3.23 7.09
N THR A 135 -12.63 2.10 7.76
CA THR A 135 -13.64 1.44 8.60
C THR A 135 -14.00 2.30 9.82
N ALA A 136 -13.00 2.92 10.47
CA ALA A 136 -13.22 3.83 11.59
C ALA A 136 -14.02 5.07 11.18
N LEU A 137 -13.76 5.63 9.98
CA LEU A 137 -14.56 6.70 9.38
C LEU A 137 -16.02 6.29 9.19
N GLU A 138 -16.25 5.12 8.59
CA GLU A 138 -17.60 4.60 8.38
C GLU A 138 -18.35 4.45 9.71
N ASN A 139 -17.71 3.86 10.73
CA ASN A 139 -18.30 3.70 12.05
C ASN A 139 -18.60 5.04 12.74
N SER A 140 -17.69 6.01 12.63
CA SER A 140 -17.88 7.35 13.19
C SER A 140 -19.05 8.08 12.53
N SER A 141 -19.17 7.99 11.20
CA SER A 141 -20.30 8.56 10.47
C SER A 141 -21.64 7.90 10.86
N LYS A 142 -21.65 6.59 11.08
CA LYS A 142 -22.82 5.86 11.59
C LYS A 142 -23.18 6.30 13.01
N ALA A 143 -22.20 6.55 13.87
CA ALA A 143 -22.39 7.02 15.24
C ALA A 143 -22.69 8.53 15.36
N ASN A 144 -22.68 9.28 14.25
CA ASN A 144 -22.83 10.74 14.21
C ASN A 144 -21.75 11.51 14.97
N THR A 145 -20.56 10.93 15.12
CA THR A 145 -19.41 11.60 15.72
C THR A 145 -18.68 12.46 14.69
N GLU A 146 -17.80 13.34 15.16
CA GLU A 146 -16.97 14.16 14.27
C GLU A 146 -15.99 13.27 13.47
N ILE A 147 -15.94 13.48 12.15
CA ILE A 147 -15.14 12.67 11.23
C ILE A 147 -13.92 13.41 10.65
N LYS A 148 -13.77 14.71 10.94
CA LYS A 148 -12.73 15.56 10.32
C LYS A 148 -11.32 15.05 10.61
N ALA A 149 -11.00 14.80 11.87
CA ALA A 149 -9.67 14.33 12.28
C ALA A 149 -9.31 12.99 11.64
N GLU A 150 -10.26 12.04 11.60
CA GLU A 150 -10.01 10.75 10.95
C GLU A 150 -9.88 10.90 9.43
N THR A 151 -10.62 11.82 8.81
CA THR A 151 -10.53 12.12 7.37
C THR A 151 -9.14 12.68 7.01
N GLU A 152 -8.63 13.61 7.80
CA GLU A 152 -7.29 14.18 7.63
C GLU A 152 -6.19 13.14 7.83
N LYS A 153 -6.36 12.27 8.83
CA LYS A 153 -5.47 11.13 9.07
C LYS A 153 -5.46 10.16 7.88
N THR A 154 -6.62 9.71 7.38
CA THR A 154 -6.70 8.83 6.20
C THR A 154 -6.08 9.50 4.97
N SER A 155 -6.33 10.81 4.79
CA SER A 155 -5.74 11.59 3.70
C SER A 155 -4.22 11.63 3.77
N THR A 156 -3.65 11.77 4.97
CA THR A 156 -2.20 11.76 5.21
C THR A 156 -1.60 10.38 4.93
N LEU A 157 -2.24 9.32 5.41
CA LEU A 157 -1.81 7.94 5.15
C LEU A 157 -1.76 7.62 3.64
N LEU A 158 -2.73 8.12 2.87
CA LEU A 158 -2.71 7.97 1.41
C LEU A 158 -1.54 8.73 0.76
N ASP A 159 -1.21 9.93 1.24
CA ASP A 159 -0.06 10.69 0.73
C ASP A 159 1.27 9.99 1.05
N GLU A 160 1.40 9.43 2.25
CA GLU A 160 2.55 8.64 2.66
C GLU A 160 2.70 7.37 1.81
N LEU A 161 1.60 6.65 1.59
CA LEU A 161 1.59 5.45 0.74
C LEU A 161 2.07 5.77 -0.68
N VAL A 162 1.61 6.88 -1.26
CA VAL A 162 2.03 7.31 -2.60
C VAL A 162 3.52 7.66 -2.64
N LYS A 163 4.04 8.34 -1.62
CA LYS A 163 5.48 8.66 -1.50
C LYS A 163 6.32 7.39 -1.42
N MET A 164 5.92 6.43 -0.57
CA MET A 164 6.59 5.14 -0.45
C MET A 164 6.62 4.38 -1.77
N PHE A 165 5.51 4.42 -2.52
CA PHE A 165 5.43 3.80 -3.83
C PHE A 165 6.36 4.49 -4.84
N ASP A 166 6.44 5.82 -4.84
CA ASP A 166 7.38 6.55 -5.71
C ASP A 166 8.85 6.28 -5.37
N GLU A 167 9.18 6.16 -4.08
CA GLU A 167 10.53 5.80 -3.64
C GLU A 167 10.92 4.39 -4.10
N ARG A 168 9.99 3.44 -4.00
CA ARG A 168 10.15 2.09 -4.54
C ARG A 168 10.42 2.11 -6.06
N GLU A 169 9.61 2.85 -6.81
CA GLU A 169 9.78 2.98 -8.27
C GLU A 169 11.13 3.62 -8.64
N LYS A 170 11.65 4.56 -7.83
CA LYS A 170 13.01 5.09 -8.04
C LYS A 170 14.06 4.00 -7.88
N ILE A 171 13.95 3.12 -6.88
CA ILE A 171 14.93 2.03 -6.67
C ILE A 171 14.94 1.07 -7.87
N LEU A 172 13.77 0.79 -8.45
CA LEU A 172 13.65 -0.04 -9.65
C LEU A 172 14.21 0.64 -10.92
N ASN A 173 14.13 1.97 -11.01
CA ASN A 173 14.58 2.73 -12.17
C ASN A 173 16.02 3.28 -12.06
N THR A 174 16.64 3.24 -10.88
CA THR A 174 18.00 3.76 -10.67
C THR A 174 19.03 2.74 -11.15
N VAL A 175 19.59 3.06 -12.32
CA VAL A 175 20.76 2.50 -13.01
C VAL A 175 21.95 2.34 -12.07
#